data_AF-A0A1M5SH31-F1
#
_entry.id   AF-A0A1M5SH31-F1
#
_cell.length_a   1.000
_cell.length_b   1.000
_cell.length_c   1.000
_cell.angle_alpha   90.00
_cell.angle_beta   90.00
_cell.angle_gamma   90.00
#
_symmetry.space_group_name_H-M   'P 1'
#
loop_
_entity.id
_entity.type
_entity.pdbx_description
1 polymer ?
#
loop_
_entity_poly.entity_id
_entity_poly.type
_entity_poly.pdbx_seq_one_letter_code
_entity_poly.pdbx_strand_id
1 'polypeptide(L)'
;MNNYIIVLPDGETKGFRKEEDTHMFIQGYYEEKVGRLNNDIDLSYEDYATEPLEATIGICVSLGAYEGECVIYQLEDVLEKINKSGLFPEEKQEIIEKLTQDKIEFNVFDYQIDNILKDATVIPHR
;
A
#
# COMPACT_ATOMS: atom_id res chain seq x y z
N MET A 1 -17.77 6.55 6.29
CA MET A 1 -17.39 5.28 5.64
C MET A 1 -16.29 5.55 4.65
N ASN A 2 -15.29 4.67 4.60
CA ASN A 2 -14.18 4.75 3.65
C ASN A 2 -14.66 4.29 2.26
N ASN A 3 -14.05 4.83 1.21
CA ASN A 3 -14.32 4.48 -0.19
C ASN A 3 -13.12 3.80 -0.85
N TYR A 4 -11.93 4.01 -0.29
CA TYR A 4 -10.67 3.50 -0.81
C TYR A 4 -9.88 2.84 0.31
N ILE A 5 -9.07 1.87 -0.06
CA ILE A 5 -8.03 1.33 0.80
C ILE A 5 -6.67 1.40 0.11
N ILE A 6 -5.62 1.59 0.89
CA ILE A 6 -4.24 1.41 0.46
C ILE A 6 -3.73 0.16 1.15
N VAL A 7 -3.16 -0.75 0.38
CA VAL A 7 -2.38 -1.87 0.88
C VAL A 7 -0.91 -1.50 0.75
N LEU A 8 -0.22 -1.44 1.89
CA LEU A 8 1.22 -1.19 1.97
C LEU A 8 2.00 -2.45 1.57
N PRO A 9 3.31 -2.33 1.27
CA PRO A 9 4.10 -3.47 0.82
C PRO A 9 4.22 -4.59 1.88
N ASP A 10 4.11 -4.24 3.17
CA ASP A 10 4.06 -5.19 4.29
C ASP A 10 2.65 -5.77 4.56
N GLY A 11 1.68 -5.42 3.71
CA GLY A 11 0.30 -5.88 3.77
C GLY A 11 -0.61 -5.07 4.68
N GLU A 12 -0.09 -4.10 5.44
CA GLU A 12 -0.91 -3.22 6.27
C GLU A 12 -1.90 -2.43 5.40
N THR A 13 -3.15 -2.34 5.85
CA THR A 13 -4.22 -1.68 5.11
C THR A 13 -4.68 -0.40 5.82
N LYS A 14 -4.81 0.68 5.06
CA LYS A 14 -5.32 1.97 5.53
C LYS A 14 -6.55 2.40 4.72
N GLY A 15 -7.57 2.92 5.39
CA GLY A 15 -8.83 3.36 4.76
C GLY A 15 -8.90 4.87 4.54
N PHE A 16 -9.48 5.28 3.40
CA PHE A 16 -9.63 6.67 3.01
C PHE A 16 -10.99 6.95 2.40
N ARG A 17 -11.48 8.19 2.57
CA ARG A 17 -12.76 8.63 2.00
C ARG A 17 -12.63 9.18 0.58
N LYS A 18 -11.49 9.79 0.26
CA LYS A 18 -11.21 10.41 -1.04
C LYS A 18 -9.96 9.81 -1.65
N GLU A 19 -9.96 9.74 -2.97
CA GLU A 19 -8.81 9.29 -3.77
C GLU A 19 -7.63 10.27 -3.66
N GLU A 20 -7.88 11.57 -3.60
CA GLU A 20 -6.82 12.58 -3.43
C GLU A 20 -6.00 12.33 -2.15
N ASP A 21 -6.68 11.97 -1.06
CA ASP A 21 -6.03 11.67 0.22
C ASP A 21 -5.18 10.39 0.14
N THR A 22 -5.53 9.43 -0.73
CA THR A 22 -4.72 8.21 -0.90
C THR A 22 -3.40 8.49 -1.60
N HIS A 23 -3.44 9.31 -2.65
CA HIS A 23 -2.24 9.69 -3.40
C HIS A 23 -1.29 10.52 -2.53
N MET A 24 -1.83 11.48 -1.76
CA MET A 24 -1.05 12.27 -0.80
C MET A 24 -0.39 11.39 0.27
N PHE A 25 -1.09 10.37 0.77
CA PHE A 25 -0.52 9.43 1.74
C PHE A 25 0.67 8.66 1.16
N ILE A 26 0.52 8.11 -0.06
CA ILE A 26 1.58 7.34 -0.72
C ILE A 26 2.80 8.22 -1.01
N GLN A 27 2.59 9.46 -1.46
CA GLN A 27 3.66 10.42 -1.64
C GLN A 27 4.43 10.63 -0.33
N GLY A 28 3.72 10.93 0.78
CA GLY A 28 4.35 11.10 2.09
C GLY A 28 5.10 9.86 2.59
N TYR A 29 4.55 8.66 2.35
CA TYR A 29 5.19 7.39 2.70
C TYR A 29 6.56 7.23 2.04
N TYR A 30 6.65 7.49 0.73
CA TYR A 30 7.91 7.37 0.00
C TYR A 30 8.87 8.53 0.31
N GLU A 31 8.38 9.76 0.47
CA GLU A 31 9.20 10.90 0.91
C GLU A 31 9.86 10.62 2.27
N GLU A 32 9.12 10.06 3.22
CA GLU A 32 9.64 9.68 4.53
C GLU A 32 10.70 8.58 4.41
N LYS A 33 10.45 7.52 3.62
CA LYS A 33 11.42 6.44 3.42
C LYS A 33 12.70 6.91 2.75
N VAL A 34 12.59 7.71 1.69
CA VAL A 34 13.75 8.32 1.02
C VAL A 34 14.50 9.21 2.00
N GLY A 35 13.80 10.02 2.80
CA GLY A 35 14.42 10.87 3.81
C GLY A 35 15.17 10.06 4.88
N ARG A 36 14.61 8.95 5.37
CA ARG A 36 15.29 8.06 6.32
C ARG A 36 16.53 7.43 5.71
N LEU A 37 16.40 6.84 4.52
CA LEU A 37 17.54 6.24 3.84
C LEU A 37 18.63 7.29 3.59
N ASN A 38 18.31 8.46 3.02
CA ASN A 38 19.29 9.54 2.83
C ASN A 38 20.01 9.96 4.14
N ASN A 39 19.34 9.88 5.29
CA ASN A 39 19.94 10.23 6.58
C ASN A 39 20.71 9.06 7.25
N ASP A 40 20.34 7.81 6.97
CA ASP A 40 21.02 6.59 7.46
C ASP A 40 22.24 6.20 6.60
N ILE A 41 22.41 6.87 5.46
CA ILE A 41 23.38 6.53 4.43
C ILE A 41 24.74 7.19 4.70
N ASP A 42 25.58 6.41 5.38
CA ASP A 42 26.98 6.13 5.02
C ASP A 42 27.04 5.10 3.86
N LEU A 43 26.15 5.17 2.84
CA LEU A 43 26.42 4.60 1.49
C LEU A 43 27.29 5.58 0.72
N SER A 44 28.43 5.89 1.33
CA SER A 44 29.56 6.62 0.76
C SER A 44 30.32 5.82 -0.31
N TYR A 45 29.70 4.78 -0.87
CA TYR A 45 30.26 3.95 -1.93
C TYR A 45 29.27 3.84 -3.08
N GLU A 46 28.99 4.96 -3.74
CA GLU A 46 29.12 5.09 -5.19
C GLU A 46 28.84 6.55 -5.61
N ASP A 47 29.90 7.16 -6.13
CA ASP A 47 29.96 8.45 -6.81
C ASP A 47 29.46 9.72 -6.08
N TYR A 48 30.44 10.54 -5.69
CA TYR A 48 30.32 11.98 -5.45
C TYR A 48 29.87 12.80 -6.69
N ALA A 49 29.26 12.15 -7.68
CA ALA A 49 28.85 12.71 -8.97
C ALA A 49 27.35 12.52 -9.29
N THR A 50 26.61 11.76 -8.48
CA THR A 50 25.18 11.51 -8.72
C THR A 50 24.36 12.69 -8.22
N GLU A 51 23.55 13.32 -9.09
CA GLU A 51 22.69 14.43 -8.67
C GLU A 51 21.66 13.94 -7.64
N PRO A 52 21.25 14.78 -6.66
CA PRO A 52 20.30 14.38 -5.61
C PRO A 52 19.02 13.71 -6.14
N LEU A 53 18.56 14.12 -7.33
CA LEU A 53 17.41 13.53 -8.01
C LEU A 53 17.67 12.08 -8.45
N GLU A 54 18.85 11.79 -8.99
CA GLU A 54 19.23 10.44 -9.45
C GLU A 54 19.38 9.48 -8.27
N ALA A 55 19.93 9.95 -7.15
CA ALA A 55 20.00 9.20 -5.90
C ALA A 55 18.59 8.85 -5.37
N THR A 56 17.67 9.82 -5.35
CA THR A 56 16.27 9.59 -4.97
C THR A 56 15.59 8.59 -5.91
N ILE A 57 15.79 8.69 -7.22
CA ILE A 57 15.25 7.74 -8.19
C ILE A 57 15.79 6.34 -7.91
N GLY A 58 17.10 6.18 -7.68
CA GLY A 58 17.73 4.90 -7.37
C GLY A 58 17.19 4.25 -6.09
N ILE A 59 16.94 5.06 -5.05
CA ILE A 59 16.31 4.62 -3.81
C ILE A 59 14.87 4.16 -4.07
N CYS A 60 14.06 4.95 -4.77
CA CYS A 60 12.68 4.59 -5.09
C CYS A 60 12.57 3.31 -5.92
N VAL A 61 13.43 3.15 -6.93
CA VAL A 61 13.50 1.92 -7.74
C VAL A 61 13.86 0.72 -6.87
N SER A 62 14.83 0.88 -5.97
CA SER A 62 15.24 -0.18 -5.04
C SER A 62 14.10 -0.54 -4.07
N LEU A 63 13.41 0.45 -3.50
CA LEU A 63 12.26 0.23 -2.61
C LEU A 63 11.16 -0.56 -3.32
N GLY A 64 10.77 -0.17 -4.53
CA GLY A 64 9.77 -0.90 -5.31
C GLY A 64 10.19 -2.34 -5.62
N ALA A 65 11.48 -2.57 -5.93
CA ALA A 65 12.00 -3.90 -6.25
C ALA A 65 12.11 -4.83 -5.03
N TYR A 66 12.52 -4.30 -3.86
CA TYR A 66 12.79 -5.11 -2.67
C TYR A 66 11.61 -5.22 -1.71
N GLU A 67 10.86 -4.14 -1.52
CA GLU A 67 9.76 -4.12 -0.56
C GLU A 67 8.41 -4.27 -1.24
N GLY A 68 8.28 -3.83 -2.49
CA GLY A 68 7.02 -3.80 -3.23
C GLY A 68 6.39 -2.41 -3.27
N GLU A 69 5.21 -2.32 -3.87
CA GLU A 69 4.52 -1.05 -4.12
C GLU A 69 3.28 -0.91 -3.24
N CYS A 70 2.99 0.32 -2.82
CA CYS A 70 1.68 0.66 -2.27
C CYS A 70 0.63 0.54 -3.37
N VAL A 71 -0.49 -0.13 -3.10
CA VAL A 71 -1.58 -0.32 -4.08
C VAL A 71 -2.88 0.27 -3.55
N ILE A 72 -3.54 1.10 -4.37
CA ILE A 72 -4.82 1.72 -4.03
C ILE A 72 -5.95 0.88 -4.64
N TYR A 73 -6.93 0.50 -3.85
CA TYR A 73 -8.11 -0.23 -4.29
C TYR A 73 -9.40 0.54 -3.98
N GLN A 74 -10.40 0.37 -4.85
CA GLN A 74 -11.78 0.76 -4.52
C GLN A 74 -12.34 -0.22 -3.48
N LEU A 75 -12.71 0.29 -2.30
CA LEU A 75 -13.13 -0.56 -1.16
C LEU A 75 -14.38 -1.37 -1.49
N GLU A 76 -15.35 -0.78 -2.20
CA GLU A 76 -16.59 -1.47 -2.56
C GLU A 76 -16.33 -2.75 -3.40
N ASP A 77 -15.45 -2.65 -4.40
CA ASP A 77 -15.08 -3.81 -5.23
C ASP A 77 -14.31 -4.85 -4.40
N VAL A 78 -13.40 -4.43 -3.52
CA VAL A 78 -12.70 -5.34 -2.60
C VAL A 78 -13.68 -6.14 -1.75
N LEU A 79 -14.68 -5.48 -1.14
CA LEU A 79 -15.70 -6.14 -0.34
C LEU A 79 -16.52 -7.13 -1.20
N GLU A 80 -16.83 -6.77 -2.45
CA GLU A 80 -17.52 -7.66 -3.38
C GLU A 80 -16.68 -8.91 -3.70
N LYS A 81 -15.38 -8.76 -3.97
CA LYS A 81 -14.47 -9.89 -4.22
C LYS A 81 -14.35 -10.81 -3.02
N ILE A 82 -14.22 -10.25 -1.81
CA ILE A 82 -14.20 -11.03 -0.57
C ILE A 82 -15.50 -11.81 -0.40
N ASN A 83 -16.65 -11.16 -0.61
CA ASN A 83 -17.95 -11.82 -0.47
C ASN A 83 -18.14 -12.97 -1.47
N LYS A 84 -17.65 -12.80 -2.71
CA LYS A 84 -17.70 -13.82 -3.78
C LYS A 84 -16.59 -14.88 -3.68
N SER A 85 -15.61 -14.71 -2.80
CA SER A 85 -14.48 -15.62 -2.66
C SER A 85 -14.88 -17.01 -2.14
N GLY A 86 -13.93 -17.95 -2.18
CA GLY A 86 -14.10 -19.30 -1.61
C GLY A 86 -13.90 -19.38 -0.09
N LEU A 87 -13.66 -18.26 0.61
CA LEU A 87 -13.43 -18.23 2.06
C LEU A 87 -14.65 -18.72 2.84
N PHE A 88 -14.44 -19.19 4.07
CA PHE A 88 -15.54 -19.57 4.93
C PHE A 88 -16.41 -18.34 5.28
N PRO A 89 -17.74 -18.48 5.44
CA PRO A 89 -18.61 -17.34 5.71
C PRO A 89 -18.21 -16.51 6.94
N GLU A 90 -17.71 -17.18 7.99
CA GLU A 90 -17.26 -16.55 9.22
C GLU A 90 -16.02 -15.66 8.98
N GLU A 91 -15.05 -16.15 8.21
CA GLU A 91 -13.85 -15.38 7.83
C GLU A 91 -14.23 -14.17 6.98
N LYS A 92 -15.13 -14.34 6.00
CA LYS A 92 -15.62 -13.23 5.17
C LYS A 92 -16.24 -12.14 6.02
N GLN A 93 -17.09 -12.53 6.98
CA GLN A 93 -17.76 -11.59 7.85
C GLN A 93 -16.74 -10.81 8.69
N GLU A 94 -15.76 -11.50 9.29
CA GLU A 94 -14.71 -10.85 10.08
C GLU A 94 -13.91 -9.84 9.23
N ILE A 95 -13.48 -10.23 8.03
CA ILE A 95 -12.71 -9.37 7.13
C ILE A 95 -13.53 -8.14 6.73
N ILE A 96 -14.79 -8.32 6.33
CA ILE A 96 -15.69 -7.21 5.95
C ILE A 96 -15.91 -6.26 7.13
N GLU A 97 -16.12 -6.79 8.33
CA GLU A 97 -16.25 -5.98 9.55
C GLU A 97 -15.00 -5.14 9.79
N LYS A 98 -13.80 -5.71 9.69
CA LYS A 98 -12.54 -4.97 9.85
C LYS A 98 -12.32 -3.90 8.78
N LEU A 99 -12.64 -4.19 7.53
CA LEU A 99 -12.46 -3.25 6.41
C LEU A 99 -13.49 -2.12 6.38
N THR A 100 -14.64 -2.28 7.06
CA THR A 100 -15.69 -1.25 7.12
C THR A 100 -15.61 -0.34 8.34
N GLN A 101 -14.67 -0.60 9.26
CA GLN A 101 -14.38 0.29 10.38
C GLN A 101 -13.86 1.66 9.91
N ASP A 102 -14.13 2.70 10.70
CA ASP A 102 -13.62 4.05 10.40
C ASP A 102 -12.08 4.08 10.40
N LYS A 103 -11.45 3.38 11.35
CA LYS A 103 -10.01 3.12 11.37
C LYS A 103 -9.77 1.66 11.03
N ILE A 104 -9.21 1.41 9.84
CA ILE A 104 -8.87 0.06 9.40
C ILE A 104 -7.55 -0.34 10.06
N GLU A 105 -7.59 -1.37 10.89
CA GLU A 105 -6.43 -2.09 11.43
C GLU A 105 -6.50 -3.52 10.89
N PHE A 106 -5.94 -3.71 9.70
CA PHE A 106 -6.04 -4.94 8.94
C PHE A 106 -4.73 -5.19 8.17
N ASN A 107 -4.30 -6.44 8.11
CA ASN A 107 -3.17 -6.85 7.26
C ASN A 107 -3.65 -7.94 6.30
N VAL A 108 -3.45 -7.74 5.00
CA VAL A 108 -3.96 -8.65 3.96
C VAL A 108 -3.26 -10.01 3.97
N PHE A 109 -2.02 -10.08 4.44
CA PHE A 109 -1.23 -11.32 4.51
C PHE A 109 -1.66 -12.20 5.69
N ASP A 110 -2.07 -11.61 6.81
CA ASP A 110 -2.60 -12.35 7.97
C ASP A 110 -3.84 -13.17 7.59
N TYR A 111 -4.65 -12.65 6.67
CA TYR A 111 -5.86 -13.30 6.17
C TYR A 111 -5.67 -13.99 4.82
N GLN A 112 -4.45 -13.98 4.25
CA GLN A 112 -4.11 -14.59 2.96
C GLN A 112 -5.05 -14.17 1.81
N ILE A 113 -5.52 -12.91 1.84
CA ILE A 113 -6.45 -12.39 0.83
C ILE A 113 -5.75 -11.61 -0.28
N ASP A 114 -4.42 -11.53 -0.28
CA ASP A 114 -3.62 -10.88 -1.31
C ASP A 114 -3.98 -11.36 -2.72
N ASN A 115 -4.27 -12.65 -2.88
CA ASN A 115 -4.67 -13.21 -4.18
C ASN A 115 -6.08 -12.78 -4.60
N ILE A 116 -6.99 -12.54 -3.66
CA ILE A 116 -8.35 -12.06 -3.94
C ILE A 116 -8.29 -10.59 -4.42
N LEU A 117 -7.38 -9.80 -3.85
CA LEU A 117 -7.22 -8.40 -4.20
C LEU A 117 -6.66 -8.18 -5.61
N LYS A 118 -5.92 -9.15 -6.18
CA LYS A 118 -5.41 -9.06 -7.57
C LYS A 118 -6.52 -8.89 -8.61
N ASP A 119 -7.73 -9.37 -8.31
CA ASP A 119 -8.89 -9.26 -9.18
C ASP A 119 -9.76 -8.02 -8.89
N ALA A 120 -9.37 -7.19 -7.91
CA ALA A 120 -10.07 -5.97 -7.54
C ALA A 120 -9.57 -4.76 -8.37
N THR A 121 -10.41 -3.74 -8.43
CA THR A 121 -10.17 -2.51 -9.18
C THR A 121 -9.08 -1.71 -8.51
N VAL A 122 -7.95 -1.62 -9.18
CA VAL A 122 -6.78 -0.82 -8.77
C VAL A 122 -6.92 0.59 -9.33
N ILE A 123 -6.71 1.59 -8.45
CA ILE A 123 -6.60 2.99 -8.87
C ILE A 123 -5.13 3.29 -9.18
N PRO A 124 -4.82 3.74 -10.40
CA PRO A 124 -3.44 4.01 -10.79
C PRO A 124 -2.86 5.22 -10.06
N HIS A 125 -1.58 5.15 -9.70
CA HIS A 125 -0.78 6.32 -9.32
C HIS A 125 -0.69 7.24 -10.55
N ARG A 126 -1.27 8.44 -10.49
CA ARG A 126 -1.26 9.42 -11.59
C ARG A 126 -0.22 10.50 -11.38
#